data_AF-A0A926XMJ5-F1
#
_entry.id   AF-A0A926XMJ5-F1
#
_cell.length_a   1.000
_cell.length_b   1.000
_cell.length_c   1.000
_cell.angle_alpha   90.00
_cell.angle_beta   90.00
_cell.angle_gamma   90.00
#
_symmetry.space_group_name_H-M   'P 1'
#
loop_
_entity.id
_entity.type
_entity.pdbx_description
1 polymer ?
#
loop_
_entity_poly.entity_id
_entity_poly.type
_entity_poly.pdbx_seq_one_letter_code
_entity_poly.pdbx_strand_id
1 'polypeptide(L)'
;MKSQVLTGLLAATATVASVFTANASYAFNLKQSNPNLYNTFYSYVNGERNELTDAAQHKLDAGSLVATGDSFDIVFMTEGATYINDLFYSENGGALKLGMDNIASNDTALASFNSSYNSYNGHRELGEGLTYQTQKGNVLDFFLKSFQWWKGDGSDYNLKNLFGAEGAAGANTDGLQHLVAYDYFDGKDSWTLLGFEDIAGAKDPNNPWGTSDRDFNDAFFAIRGVTRGTTPPPATVPEPGVTLALVGIAGGYIASRRRQAAK
;
A
#
# COMPACT_ATOMS: atom_id res chain seq x y z
N MET A 1 1.84 45.39 38.97
CA MET A 1 2.20 44.74 37.68
C MET A 1 3.10 43.55 37.95
N LYS A 2 2.64 42.34 37.66
CA LYS A 2 3.40 41.10 37.39
C LYS A 2 2.37 39.98 37.19
N SER A 3 1.90 39.82 35.95
CA SER A 3 1.10 38.65 35.55
C SER A 3 2.07 37.52 35.25
N GLN A 4 2.02 36.43 36.01
CA GLN A 4 2.66 35.18 35.61
C GLN A 4 1.65 34.38 34.80
N VAL A 5 1.92 34.31 33.50
CA VAL A 5 1.26 33.41 32.56
C VAL A 5 1.76 32.01 32.88
N LEU A 6 0.89 31.16 33.38
CA LEU A 6 1.17 29.75 33.60
C LEU A 6 0.90 29.01 32.27
N THR A 7 1.96 28.83 31.49
CA THR A 7 1.99 27.98 30.31
C THR A 7 2.61 26.63 30.70
N GLY A 8 2.02 25.53 30.25
CA GLY A 8 2.60 24.18 30.34
C GLY A 8 1.71 23.24 31.15
N LEU A 9 1.43 22.01 30.74
CA LEU A 9 2.07 21.15 29.77
C LEU A 9 1.01 20.10 29.40
N LEU A 10 0.51 20.10 28.15
CA LEU A 10 -0.29 18.97 27.65
C LEU A 10 0.68 17.82 27.44
N ALA A 11 0.74 16.90 28.40
CA ALA A 11 1.45 15.64 28.23
C ALA A 11 0.76 14.87 27.10
N ALA A 12 1.42 14.75 25.95
CA ALA A 12 1.03 13.80 24.93
C ALA A 12 1.25 12.40 25.50
N THR A 13 0.17 11.77 25.96
CA THR A 13 0.20 10.37 26.37
C THR A 13 0.48 9.55 25.12
N ALA A 14 1.71 9.06 24.97
CA ALA A 14 2.02 8.04 23.98
C ALA A 14 1.24 6.79 24.34
N THR A 15 0.11 6.55 23.67
CA THR A 15 -0.64 5.31 23.80
C THR A 15 0.25 4.19 23.30
N VAL A 16 0.70 3.32 24.22
CA VAL A 16 1.31 2.04 23.85
C VAL A 16 0.23 1.24 23.13
N ALA A 17 0.32 1.15 21.81
CA ALA A 17 -0.60 0.37 21.00
C ALA A 17 -0.42 -1.11 21.36
N SER A 18 -1.36 -1.66 22.14
CA SER A 18 -1.46 -3.11 22.32
C SER A 18 -1.82 -3.74 20.98
N VAL A 19 -0.92 -4.55 20.43
CA VAL A 19 -1.16 -5.31 19.21
C VAL A 19 -2.08 -6.50 19.52
N PHE A 20 -3.22 -6.58 18.84
CA PHE A 20 -4.09 -7.75 18.91
C PHE A 20 -3.93 -8.59 17.64
N THR A 21 -3.90 -9.91 17.78
CA THR A 21 -4.02 -10.82 16.63
C THR A 21 -5.48 -10.84 16.19
N ALA A 22 -5.78 -10.31 15.00
CA ALA A 22 -7.10 -10.52 14.40
C ALA A 22 -7.16 -11.95 13.86
N ASN A 23 -8.23 -12.68 14.19
CA ASN A 23 -8.45 -14.00 13.60
C ASN A 23 -9.08 -13.82 12.22
N ALA A 24 -8.36 -14.20 11.17
CA ALA A 24 -8.94 -14.30 9.84
C ALA A 24 -10.08 -15.33 9.85
N SER A 25 -11.23 -15.01 9.25
CA SER A 25 -12.38 -15.91 9.20
C SER A 25 -12.28 -16.96 8.09
N TYR A 26 -11.48 -16.69 7.06
CA TYR A 26 -11.32 -17.54 5.89
C TYR A 26 -10.01 -17.22 5.16
N ALA A 27 -9.42 -18.22 4.52
CA ALA A 27 -8.23 -18.09 3.69
C ALA A 27 -8.52 -18.55 2.26
N PHE A 28 -7.94 -17.89 1.26
CA PHE A 28 -8.09 -18.21 -0.16
C PHE A 28 -6.84 -17.84 -0.95
N ASN A 29 -6.83 -18.12 -2.26
CA ASN A 29 -5.77 -17.66 -3.14
C ASN A 29 -6.38 -17.02 -4.41
N LEU A 30 -6.19 -15.70 -4.57
CA LEU A 30 -6.68 -14.91 -5.71
C LEU A 30 -6.00 -15.31 -7.02
N LYS A 31 -4.70 -15.62 -6.99
CA LYS A 31 -3.93 -16.03 -8.17
C LYS A 31 -4.48 -17.34 -8.75
N GLN A 32 -4.95 -18.24 -7.91
CA GLN A 32 -5.59 -19.49 -8.33
C GLN A 32 -7.06 -19.30 -8.71
N SER A 33 -7.83 -18.56 -7.91
CA SER A 33 -9.29 -18.44 -8.11
C SER A 33 -9.69 -17.45 -9.21
N ASN A 34 -8.91 -16.39 -9.42
CA ASN A 34 -9.15 -15.38 -10.47
C ASN A 34 -7.81 -14.84 -11.02
N PRO A 35 -7.09 -15.62 -11.82
CA PRO A 35 -5.76 -15.27 -12.33
C PRO A 35 -5.77 -13.98 -13.17
N ASN A 36 -6.84 -13.69 -13.89
CA ASN A 36 -6.94 -12.47 -14.70
C ASN A 36 -6.95 -11.23 -13.81
N LEU A 37 -7.77 -11.22 -12.76
CA LEU A 37 -7.82 -10.10 -11.83
C LEU A 37 -6.51 -9.95 -11.06
N TYR A 38 -5.92 -11.06 -10.61
CA TYR A 38 -4.58 -11.06 -10.00
C TYR A 38 -3.55 -10.41 -10.93
N ASN A 39 -3.49 -10.81 -12.20
CA ASN A 39 -2.56 -10.24 -13.17
C ASN A 39 -2.83 -8.76 -13.45
N THR A 40 -4.10 -8.34 -13.44
CA THR A 40 -4.46 -6.92 -13.52
C THR A 40 -3.92 -6.14 -12.33
N PHE A 41 -4.12 -6.61 -11.10
CA PHE A 41 -3.56 -5.96 -9.90
C PHE A 41 -2.04 -5.93 -9.93
N TYR A 42 -1.42 -7.04 -10.31
CA TYR A 42 0.02 -7.16 -10.43
C TYR A 42 0.61 -6.16 -11.43
N SER A 43 -0.14 -5.77 -12.47
CA SER A 43 0.31 -4.75 -13.43
C SER A 43 0.43 -3.33 -12.85
N TYR A 44 -0.12 -3.07 -11.65
CA TYR A 44 0.07 -1.83 -10.91
C TYR A 44 1.35 -1.83 -10.06
N VAL A 45 1.97 -3.00 -9.87
CA VAL A 45 3.22 -3.10 -9.15
C VAL A 45 4.32 -2.49 -10.01
N ASN A 46 4.98 -1.50 -9.44
CA ASN A 46 6.07 -0.81 -10.09
C ASN A 46 7.35 -1.65 -9.99
N GLY A 47 8.23 -1.57 -10.98
CA GLY A 47 9.46 -2.38 -10.97
C GLY A 47 10.47 -1.87 -9.94
N GLU A 48 11.28 -2.77 -9.38
CA GLU A 48 12.38 -2.46 -8.44
C GLU A 48 13.22 -1.26 -8.90
N ARG A 49 13.42 -0.28 -8.00
CA ARG A 49 14.17 0.98 -8.18
C ARG A 49 13.59 1.96 -9.19
N ASN A 50 12.38 1.73 -9.69
CA ASN A 50 11.76 2.63 -10.66
C ASN A 50 10.88 3.67 -9.99
N GLU A 51 11.42 4.50 -9.08
CA GLU A 51 10.72 5.59 -8.38
C GLU A 51 9.37 6.04 -8.98
N LEU A 52 8.31 5.85 -8.20
CA LEU A 52 7.05 6.52 -8.46
C LEU A 52 7.21 7.98 -8.06
N THR A 53 7.19 8.91 -9.00
CA THR A 53 7.23 10.35 -8.67
C THR A 53 5.97 10.80 -7.91
N ASP A 54 6.06 11.85 -7.09
CA ASP A 54 4.95 12.33 -6.23
C ASP A 54 3.62 12.57 -6.98
N ALA A 55 3.66 13.02 -8.23
CA ALA A 55 2.44 13.19 -9.04
C ALA A 55 1.70 11.87 -9.32
N ALA A 56 2.39 10.73 -9.24
CA ALA A 56 1.85 9.39 -9.40
C ALA A 56 1.45 8.73 -8.06
N GLN A 57 2.02 9.17 -6.93
CA GLN A 57 1.88 8.56 -5.60
C GLN A 57 0.51 8.83 -4.94
N HIS A 58 -0.18 9.93 -5.28
CA HIS A 58 -1.42 10.36 -4.61
C HIS A 58 -2.72 10.08 -5.39
N LYS A 59 -2.96 8.85 -5.86
CA LYS A 59 -4.24 8.54 -6.52
C LYS A 59 -5.40 8.35 -5.52
N LEU A 60 -5.09 8.04 -4.25
CA LEU A 60 -6.02 8.04 -3.12
C LEU A 60 -5.35 8.53 -1.84
N ASP A 61 -6.14 9.17 -0.99
CA ASP A 61 -5.76 9.42 0.39
C ASP A 61 -5.97 8.13 1.20
N ALA A 62 -4.87 7.43 1.47
CA ALA A 62 -4.87 6.16 2.18
C ALA A 62 -5.30 6.28 3.65
N GLY A 63 -5.34 7.50 4.23
CA GLY A 63 -5.91 7.75 5.56
C GLY A 63 -7.44 7.91 5.56
N SER A 64 -8.08 7.72 4.41
CA SER A 64 -9.53 7.91 4.23
C SER A 64 -10.26 6.65 3.79
N LEU A 65 -9.64 5.47 3.86
CA LEU A 65 -10.24 4.23 3.36
C LEU A 65 -11.40 3.77 4.24
N VAL A 66 -12.52 3.37 3.63
CA VAL A 66 -13.74 2.99 4.34
C VAL A 66 -14.22 1.62 3.89
N ALA A 67 -14.60 0.78 4.87
CA ALA A 67 -15.18 -0.53 4.63
C ALA A 67 -16.57 -0.40 3.96
N THR A 68 -16.78 -1.14 2.87
CA THR A 68 -18.05 -1.12 2.10
C THR A 68 -19.06 -2.15 2.59
N GLY A 69 -18.63 -3.10 3.42
CA GLY A 69 -19.45 -4.15 4.03
C GLY A 69 -18.94 -4.54 5.42
N ASP A 70 -19.45 -5.64 5.96
CA ASP A 70 -19.12 -6.14 7.30
C ASP A 70 -17.89 -7.07 7.33
N SER A 71 -17.18 -7.14 6.20
CA SER A 71 -15.90 -7.82 6.08
C SER A 71 -15.07 -7.18 4.98
N PHE A 72 -13.75 -7.36 5.06
CA PHE A 72 -12.82 -7.03 3.99
C PHE A 72 -11.80 -8.15 3.84
N ASP A 73 -11.14 -8.20 2.69
CA ASP A 73 -10.06 -9.17 2.45
C ASP A 73 -8.74 -8.44 2.25
N ILE A 74 -7.66 -9.06 2.72
CA ILE A 74 -6.29 -8.67 2.43
C ILE A 74 -5.67 -9.75 1.57
N VAL A 75 -5.18 -9.40 0.39
CA VAL A 75 -4.49 -10.31 -0.52
C VAL A 75 -3.05 -9.88 -0.68
N PHE A 76 -2.10 -10.78 -0.39
CA PHE A 76 -0.70 -10.56 -0.67
C PHE A 76 -0.42 -10.69 -2.16
N MET A 77 0.18 -9.67 -2.77
CA MET A 77 0.46 -9.66 -4.20
C MET A 77 1.91 -9.99 -4.48
N THR A 78 2.84 -9.27 -3.83
CA THR A 78 4.30 -9.44 -3.98
C THR A 78 5.05 -8.53 -2.99
N GLU A 79 6.35 -8.71 -2.92
CA GLU A 79 7.32 -8.01 -2.07
C GLU A 79 8.62 -7.92 -2.91
N GLY A 80 9.13 -6.69 -3.08
CA GLY A 80 10.31 -6.39 -3.92
C GLY A 80 11.60 -6.21 -3.12
N ALA A 81 11.48 -6.05 -1.79
CA ALA A 81 12.56 -5.69 -0.89
C ALA A 81 13.34 -6.91 -0.36
N THR A 82 14.09 -6.68 0.74
CA THR A 82 14.85 -7.72 1.45
C THR A 82 14.45 -7.85 2.92
N TYR A 83 13.46 -7.07 3.36
CA TYR A 83 12.98 -7.08 4.73
C TYR A 83 11.84 -8.09 4.88
N ILE A 84 11.69 -8.63 6.08
CA ILE A 84 10.48 -9.36 6.42
C ILE A 84 9.48 -8.33 6.92
N ASN A 85 8.29 -8.34 6.35
CA ASN A 85 7.26 -7.37 6.67
C ASN A 85 6.04 -8.03 7.32
N ASP A 86 5.34 -7.27 8.16
CA ASP A 86 4.01 -7.60 8.65
C ASP A 86 3.05 -6.44 8.29
N LEU A 87 1.89 -6.77 7.76
CA LEU A 87 0.81 -5.81 7.53
C LEU A 87 -0.10 -5.73 8.76
N PHE A 88 -0.28 -4.53 9.27
CA PHE A 88 -1.23 -4.18 10.32
C PHE A 88 -2.35 -3.31 9.76
N TYR A 89 -3.46 -3.27 10.50
CA TYR A 89 -4.52 -2.30 10.26
C TYR A 89 -5.13 -1.80 11.57
N SER A 90 -5.79 -0.63 11.55
CA SER A 90 -6.66 -0.16 12.62
C SER A 90 -8.05 0.19 12.09
N GLU A 91 -9.02 0.18 12.98
CA GLU A 91 -10.40 0.61 12.70
C GLU A 91 -10.72 1.87 13.50
N ASN A 92 -11.14 2.94 12.82
CA ASN A 92 -11.55 4.21 13.43
C ASN A 92 -10.50 4.76 14.43
N GLY A 93 -9.20 4.67 14.10
CA GLY A 93 -8.10 5.08 14.99
C GLY A 93 -7.93 4.22 16.25
N GLY A 94 -8.50 3.01 16.26
CA GLY A 94 -8.36 2.04 17.34
C GLY A 94 -6.99 1.37 17.41
N ALA A 95 -6.88 0.31 18.22
CA ALA A 95 -5.64 -0.46 18.35
C ALA A 95 -5.25 -1.16 17.04
N LEU A 96 -3.94 -1.27 16.80
CA LEU A 96 -3.40 -2.03 15.68
C LEU A 96 -3.73 -3.51 15.80
N LYS A 97 -4.19 -4.07 14.68
CA LYS A 97 -4.53 -5.47 14.48
C LYS A 97 -3.60 -6.04 13.43
N LEU A 98 -3.05 -7.23 13.68
CA LEU A 98 -2.29 -7.94 12.67
C LEU A 98 -3.23 -8.38 11.53
N GLY A 99 -2.93 -7.95 10.30
CA GLY A 99 -3.68 -8.28 9.09
C GLY A 99 -3.00 -9.34 8.23
N MET A 100 -1.68 -9.37 8.18
CA MET A 100 -0.94 -10.49 7.57
C MET A 100 0.50 -10.46 8.06
N ASP A 101 1.04 -11.62 8.42
CA ASP A 101 2.43 -11.77 8.86
C ASP A 101 3.29 -12.49 7.82
N ASN A 102 4.61 -12.42 8.04
CA ASN A 102 5.63 -13.12 7.24
C ASN A 102 5.53 -12.78 5.74
N ILE A 103 5.37 -11.50 5.45
CA ILE A 103 5.37 -10.96 4.09
C ILE A 103 6.81 -10.98 3.58
N ALA A 104 7.06 -11.95 2.70
CA ALA A 104 8.29 -12.15 1.95
C ALA A 104 7.93 -12.88 0.67
N SER A 105 8.56 -12.52 -0.45
CA SER A 105 8.21 -13.06 -1.76
C SER A 105 9.34 -13.87 -2.40
N ASN A 106 8.97 -14.80 -3.27
CA ASN A 106 9.88 -15.44 -4.21
C ASN A 106 9.65 -15.00 -5.66
N ASP A 107 9.03 -13.85 -5.83
CA ASP A 107 8.72 -13.26 -7.11
C ASP A 107 9.98 -12.82 -7.86
N THR A 108 10.45 -13.72 -8.73
CA THR A 108 11.63 -13.50 -9.55
C THR A 108 11.45 -12.40 -10.62
N ALA A 109 10.24 -11.89 -10.83
CA ALA A 109 9.97 -10.86 -11.85
C ALA A 109 10.22 -9.44 -11.33
N LEU A 110 10.03 -9.21 -10.03
CA LEU A 110 10.33 -7.93 -9.36
C LEU A 110 11.68 -7.96 -8.67
N ALA A 111 12.02 -9.08 -8.04
CA ALA A 111 13.22 -9.19 -7.25
C ALA A 111 14.46 -9.29 -8.14
N SER A 112 15.23 -8.19 -8.25
CA SER A 112 16.62 -8.26 -8.72
C SER A 112 17.55 -8.87 -7.65
N PHE A 113 17.13 -8.81 -6.38
CA PHE A 113 17.63 -9.65 -5.30
C PHE A 113 16.80 -10.92 -5.23
N ASN A 114 17.19 -11.92 -6.03
CA ASN A 114 16.84 -13.32 -5.82
C ASN A 114 16.68 -13.56 -4.32
N SER A 115 15.44 -13.79 -3.85
CA SER A 115 15.12 -14.01 -2.45
C SER A 115 15.88 -15.24 -1.99
N SER A 116 17.13 -15.01 -1.62
CA SER A 116 18.10 -16.00 -1.15
C SER A 116 17.63 -16.59 0.19
N TYR A 117 16.46 -16.14 0.66
CA TYR A 117 15.70 -16.51 1.82
C TYR A 117 14.38 -17.23 1.48
N ASN A 118 14.26 -17.82 0.28
CA ASN A 118 13.27 -18.87 -0.11
C ASN A 118 13.16 -20.05 0.90
N SER A 119 13.97 -20.06 1.96
CA SER A 119 14.02 -21.02 3.04
C SER A 119 13.44 -20.50 4.36
N TYR A 120 12.95 -19.27 4.46
CA TYR A 120 12.18 -18.85 5.63
C TYR A 120 10.86 -19.63 5.63
N ASN A 121 10.75 -20.56 6.57
CA ASN A 121 9.53 -21.34 6.76
C ASN A 121 8.39 -20.38 7.13
N GLY A 122 7.32 -20.39 6.33
CA GLY A 122 6.10 -19.63 6.61
C GLY A 122 5.94 -18.31 5.85
N HIS A 123 6.73 -18.05 4.80
CA HIS A 123 6.43 -16.97 3.87
C HIS A 123 5.05 -17.18 3.22
N ARG A 124 4.35 -16.08 2.92
CA ARG A 124 3.04 -16.11 2.28
C ARG A 124 3.14 -16.43 0.80
N GLU A 125 2.18 -17.18 0.28
CA GLU A 125 2.12 -17.45 -1.16
C GLU A 125 1.59 -16.23 -1.92
N LEU A 126 2.09 -16.00 -3.13
CA LEU A 126 1.55 -14.94 -3.99
C LEU A 126 0.07 -15.19 -4.31
N GLY A 127 -0.74 -14.16 -4.07
CA GLY A 127 -2.18 -14.20 -4.18
C GLY A 127 -2.90 -14.77 -2.96
N GLU A 128 -2.18 -15.19 -1.91
CA GLU A 128 -2.81 -15.63 -0.66
C GLU A 128 -3.63 -14.50 -0.04
N GLY A 129 -4.87 -14.81 0.34
CA GLY A 129 -5.85 -13.87 0.84
C GLY A 129 -6.44 -14.31 2.17
N LEU A 130 -6.67 -13.34 3.06
CA LEU A 130 -7.29 -13.53 4.37
C LEU A 130 -8.49 -12.58 4.53
N THR A 131 -9.61 -13.11 5.03
CA THR A 131 -10.82 -12.34 5.30
C THR A 131 -10.88 -11.90 6.76
N TYR A 132 -11.18 -10.63 6.98
CA TYR A 132 -11.37 -10.02 8.30
C TYR A 132 -12.78 -9.47 8.47
N GLN A 133 -13.32 -9.59 9.68
CA GLN A 133 -14.60 -8.99 10.04
C GLN A 133 -14.40 -7.52 10.39
N THR A 134 -15.34 -6.68 9.95
CA THR A 134 -15.40 -5.25 10.27
C THR A 134 -16.86 -4.80 10.33
N GLN A 135 -17.11 -3.49 10.29
CA GLN A 135 -18.44 -2.94 10.10
C GLN A 135 -18.42 -1.98 8.92
N LYS A 136 -19.46 -2.05 8.10
CA LYS A 136 -19.63 -1.10 7.02
C LYS A 136 -19.55 0.33 7.54
N GLY A 137 -18.75 1.16 6.88
CA GLY A 137 -18.53 2.56 7.26
C GLY A 137 -17.38 2.79 8.23
N ASN A 138 -16.75 1.74 8.77
CA ASN A 138 -15.51 1.90 9.51
C ASN A 138 -14.41 2.46 8.61
N VAL A 139 -13.65 3.41 9.14
CA VAL A 139 -12.41 3.89 8.54
C VAL A 139 -11.31 2.87 8.85
N LEU A 140 -10.58 2.46 7.83
CA LEU A 140 -9.48 1.50 7.93
C LEU A 140 -8.17 2.20 7.58
N ASP A 141 -7.21 2.13 8.50
CA ASP A 141 -5.84 2.56 8.25
C ASP A 141 -4.96 1.32 8.16
N PHE A 142 -4.04 1.29 7.19
CA PHE A 142 -3.12 0.17 6.98
C PHE A 142 -1.69 0.62 7.22
N PHE A 143 -0.90 -0.30 7.79
CA PHE A 143 0.46 -0.02 8.19
C PHE A 143 1.37 -1.21 7.88
N LEU A 144 2.54 -0.94 7.33
CA LEU A 144 3.60 -1.92 7.19
C LEU A 144 4.57 -1.80 8.35
N LYS A 145 4.87 -2.91 9.00
CA LYS A 145 5.95 -3.00 9.97
C LYS A 145 7.08 -3.81 9.36
N SER A 146 8.21 -3.15 9.17
CA SER A 146 9.40 -3.77 8.60
C SER A 146 10.34 -4.29 9.69
N PHE A 147 10.87 -5.49 9.48
CA PHE A 147 11.87 -6.11 10.32
C PHE A 147 13.17 -6.28 9.54
N GLN A 148 14.19 -5.53 9.95
CA GLN A 148 15.53 -5.68 9.40
C GLN A 148 16.10 -7.05 9.78
N TRP A 149 16.29 -7.93 8.79
CA TRP A 149 16.87 -9.25 9.03
C TRP A 149 18.38 -9.20 9.36
N TRP A 150 19.09 -8.11 8.99
CA TRP A 150 20.54 -8.00 9.20
C TRP A 150 20.94 -7.13 10.40
N LYS A 151 21.04 -7.76 11.58
CA LYS A 151 22.18 -7.58 12.48
C LYS A 151 22.57 -8.95 13.04
N GLY A 152 23.68 -9.50 12.54
CA GLY A 152 24.24 -10.79 12.94
C GLY A 152 24.74 -10.88 14.40
N ASP A 153 24.16 -10.12 15.33
CA ASP A 153 24.50 -10.09 16.75
C ASP A 153 23.31 -10.45 17.67
N GLY A 154 22.13 -10.76 17.12
CA GLY A 154 20.97 -11.14 17.91
C GLY A 154 20.40 -10.01 18.77
N SER A 155 20.73 -8.74 18.48
CA SER A 155 20.18 -7.59 19.19
C SER A 155 18.79 -7.19 18.65
N ASP A 156 17.77 -7.56 19.43
CA ASP A 156 16.39 -7.06 19.51
C ASP A 156 15.62 -6.73 18.22
N TYR A 157 14.54 -7.51 18.04
CA TYR A 157 13.32 -7.25 17.24
C TYR A 157 12.53 -6.00 17.72
N ASN A 158 13.21 -4.92 18.10
CA ASN A 158 12.58 -3.69 18.56
C ASN A 158 12.14 -2.86 17.35
N LEU A 159 10.85 -2.98 16.97
CA LEU A 159 10.03 -2.04 16.18
C LEU A 159 10.84 -0.94 15.47
N LYS A 160 11.41 -1.22 14.29
CA LYS A 160 12.11 -0.18 13.52
C LYS A 160 11.22 0.28 12.38
N ASN A 161 10.37 1.24 12.72
CA ASN A 161 9.47 1.98 11.85
C ASN A 161 8.15 1.25 11.51
N LEU A 162 7.08 2.00 11.69
CA LEU A 162 5.74 1.69 11.21
C LEU A 162 5.50 2.64 10.04
N PHE A 163 5.17 2.09 8.87
CA PHE A 163 4.99 2.84 7.63
C PHE A 163 3.52 2.85 7.25
N GLY A 164 2.99 3.99 6.85
CA GLY A 164 1.58 4.13 6.51
C GLY A 164 1.28 5.39 5.70
N ALA A 165 0.04 5.83 5.72
CA ALA A 165 -0.38 7.07 5.09
C ALA A 165 0.24 8.30 5.78
N GLU A 166 0.37 9.40 5.04
CA GLU A 166 0.90 10.67 5.52
C GLU A 166 0.06 11.17 6.69
N GLY A 167 0.74 11.58 7.77
CA GLY A 167 0.08 12.03 8.98
C GLY A 167 -0.54 10.93 9.83
N ALA A 168 -0.38 9.64 9.48
CA ALA A 168 -0.84 8.54 10.31
C ALA A 168 -0.11 8.53 11.67
N ALA A 169 -0.88 8.57 12.76
CA ALA A 169 -0.34 8.74 14.10
C ALA A 169 0.57 7.56 14.50
N GLY A 170 1.82 7.86 14.87
CA GLY A 170 2.79 6.84 15.28
C GLY A 170 3.44 6.06 14.13
N ALA A 171 3.17 6.45 12.89
CA ALA A 171 3.84 5.96 11.69
C ALA A 171 4.70 7.07 11.04
N ASN A 172 5.53 6.69 10.07
CA ASN A 172 6.32 7.61 9.23
C ASN A 172 7.16 8.60 10.05
N THR A 173 8.12 8.11 10.83
CA THR A 173 8.92 8.94 11.76
C THR A 173 9.75 10.03 11.07
N ASP A 174 9.96 9.91 9.77
CA ASP A 174 10.63 10.89 8.91
C ASP A 174 9.67 11.93 8.31
N GLY A 175 8.36 11.77 8.51
CA GLY A 175 7.31 12.66 7.99
C GLY A 175 7.03 12.48 6.49
N LEU A 176 7.51 11.41 5.86
CA LEU A 176 7.30 11.14 4.44
C LEU A 176 6.15 10.15 4.19
N GLN A 177 5.61 10.16 2.97
CA GLN A 177 4.58 9.20 2.55
C GLN A 177 5.22 7.85 2.24
N HIS A 178 4.81 6.78 2.93
CA HIS A 178 5.34 5.41 2.73
C HIS A 178 4.29 4.40 2.29
N LEU A 179 3.13 4.88 1.84
CA LEU A 179 2.03 4.10 1.31
C LEU A 179 1.45 4.76 0.06
N VAL A 180 1.21 4.04 -1.02
CA VAL A 180 0.41 4.50 -2.15
C VAL A 180 -0.83 3.64 -2.28
N ALA A 181 -1.95 4.26 -2.66
CA ALA A 181 -3.23 3.57 -2.79
C ALA A 181 -3.90 3.84 -4.14
N TYR A 182 -4.50 2.79 -4.72
CA TYR A 182 -5.25 2.84 -5.99
C TYR A 182 -6.62 2.19 -5.82
N ASP A 183 -7.69 2.86 -6.27
CA ASP A 183 -9.03 2.26 -6.30
C ASP A 183 -9.17 1.46 -7.58
N TYR A 184 -9.81 0.30 -7.47
CA TYR A 184 -10.17 -0.52 -8.60
C TYR A 184 -11.55 -1.13 -8.36
N PHE A 185 -12.42 -1.05 -9.36
CA PHE A 185 -13.71 -1.73 -9.34
C PHE A 185 -13.72 -2.78 -10.43
N ASP A 186 -13.89 -4.05 -10.08
CA ASP A 186 -13.84 -5.17 -11.03
C ASP A 186 -15.20 -5.44 -11.72
N GLY A 187 -16.18 -4.56 -11.51
CA GLY A 187 -17.57 -4.74 -11.94
C GLY A 187 -18.47 -5.35 -10.87
N LYS A 188 -17.90 -5.86 -9.77
CA LYS A 188 -18.62 -6.52 -8.68
C LYS A 188 -18.21 -5.99 -7.31
N ASP A 189 -16.91 -6.00 -7.03
CA ASP A 189 -16.31 -5.69 -5.75
C ASP A 189 -15.42 -4.43 -5.88
N SER A 190 -15.45 -3.58 -4.84
CA SER A 190 -14.48 -2.49 -4.69
C SER A 190 -13.18 -3.04 -4.12
N TRP A 191 -12.07 -2.68 -4.75
CA TRP A 191 -10.72 -3.04 -4.36
C TRP A 191 -9.90 -1.78 -4.15
N THR A 192 -9.03 -1.81 -3.13
CA THR A 192 -7.97 -0.83 -2.94
C THR A 192 -6.63 -1.55 -3.01
N LEU A 193 -5.79 -1.19 -3.97
CA LEU A 193 -4.43 -1.70 -4.08
C LEU A 193 -3.50 -0.81 -3.24
N LEU A 194 -2.64 -1.42 -2.44
CA LEU A 194 -1.73 -0.75 -1.52
C LEU A 194 -0.30 -1.15 -1.86
N GLY A 195 0.56 -0.17 -2.14
CA GLY A 195 2.01 -0.35 -2.27
C GLY A 195 2.72 0.39 -1.15
N PHE A 196 3.71 -0.23 -0.53
CA PHE A 196 4.45 0.35 0.58
C PHE A 196 5.92 0.53 0.24
N GLU A 197 6.53 1.53 0.87
CA GLU A 197 7.97 1.63 1.04
C GLU A 197 8.29 1.24 2.50
N ASP A 198 9.29 0.40 2.72
CA ASP A 198 9.65 -0.18 4.01
C ASP A 198 10.95 0.39 4.61
N ILE A 199 11.49 1.43 3.99
CA ILE A 199 12.65 2.18 4.47
C ILE A 199 12.33 3.68 4.57
N ALA A 200 12.68 4.26 5.72
CA ALA A 200 12.55 5.69 5.97
C ALA A 200 13.63 6.51 5.24
N GLY A 201 13.27 7.69 4.76
CA GLY A 201 14.16 8.66 4.14
C GLY A 201 13.68 9.11 2.76
N ALA A 202 14.23 10.22 2.29
CA ALA A 202 14.06 10.64 0.90
C ALA A 202 15.03 9.85 0.01
N LYS A 203 14.72 9.79 -1.29
CA LYS A 203 15.66 9.28 -2.28
C LYS A 203 16.90 10.16 -2.35
N ASP A 204 18.07 9.54 -2.24
CA ASP A 204 19.35 10.22 -2.43
C ASP A 204 19.75 10.18 -3.91
N PRO A 205 19.76 11.32 -4.63
CA PRO A 205 20.13 11.33 -6.04
C PRO A 205 21.61 10.97 -6.29
N ASN A 206 22.46 11.03 -5.26
CA ASN A 206 23.89 10.74 -5.35
C ASN A 206 24.26 9.36 -4.81
N ASN A 207 23.30 8.66 -4.21
CA ASN A 207 23.46 7.29 -3.74
C ASN A 207 22.29 6.45 -4.29
N PRO A 208 22.49 5.70 -5.39
CA PRO A 208 21.45 4.80 -5.92
C PRO A 208 21.16 3.61 -4.98
N TRP A 209 21.94 3.47 -3.90
CA TRP A 209 21.70 2.59 -2.76
C TRP A 209 21.29 3.38 -1.51
N GLY A 210 20.83 4.63 -1.71
CA GLY A 210 20.33 5.53 -0.69
C GLY A 210 19.09 4.97 -0.01
N THR A 211 18.60 5.68 1.00
CA THR A 211 17.70 5.10 2.01
C THR A 211 16.36 4.59 1.47
N SER A 212 15.70 5.30 0.56
CA SER A 212 14.43 4.89 -0.05
C SER A 212 14.51 5.15 -1.55
N ASP A 213 14.13 4.20 -2.38
CA ASP A 213 14.12 4.38 -3.83
C ASP A 213 12.75 4.77 -4.39
N ARG A 214 11.75 4.82 -3.50
CA ARG A 214 10.42 5.41 -3.71
C ARG A 214 9.60 4.64 -4.75
N ASP A 215 9.85 3.36 -4.94
CA ASP A 215 9.15 2.57 -5.94
C ASP A 215 7.84 1.95 -5.42
N PHE A 216 7.67 1.92 -4.09
CA PHE A 216 6.53 1.38 -3.35
C PHE A 216 6.14 -0.05 -3.72
N ASN A 217 7.10 -0.88 -4.10
CA ASN A 217 6.89 -2.32 -4.30
C ASN A 217 7.47 -3.17 -3.15
N ASP A 218 8.10 -2.55 -2.15
CA ASP A 218 8.69 -3.25 -1.00
C ASP A 218 7.68 -4.23 -0.41
N ALA A 219 6.42 -3.82 -0.25
CA ALA A 219 5.30 -4.75 -0.10
C ALA A 219 4.05 -4.26 -0.82
N PHE A 220 3.36 -5.17 -1.51
CA PHE A 220 2.15 -4.84 -2.27
C PHE A 220 0.97 -5.77 -1.94
N PHE A 221 -0.20 -5.16 -1.72
CA PHE A 221 -1.43 -5.83 -1.33
C PHE A 221 -2.62 -5.39 -2.16
N ALA A 222 -3.62 -6.26 -2.29
CA ALA A 222 -4.94 -5.91 -2.78
C ALA A 222 -5.98 -6.11 -1.69
N ILE A 223 -6.78 -5.08 -1.41
CA ILE A 223 -7.77 -5.07 -0.34
C ILE A 223 -9.17 -5.09 -0.95
N ARG A 224 -9.97 -6.14 -0.72
CA ARG A 224 -11.37 -6.20 -1.19
C ARG A 224 -12.31 -5.64 -0.14
N GLY A 225 -13.38 -4.98 -0.56
CA GLY A 225 -14.43 -4.49 0.35
C GLY A 225 -14.06 -3.18 1.04
N VAL A 226 -13.09 -2.46 0.48
CA VAL A 226 -12.61 -1.17 0.96
C VAL A 226 -12.54 -0.22 -0.23
N THR A 227 -12.85 1.05 0.01
CA THR A 227 -12.79 2.09 -1.03
C THR A 227 -12.52 3.45 -0.39
N ARG A 228 -12.32 4.48 -1.20
CA ARG A 228 -12.25 5.86 -0.73
C ARG A 228 -13.47 6.25 0.10
N GLY A 229 -13.24 6.61 1.35
CA GLY A 229 -14.19 7.34 2.18
C GLY A 229 -14.49 8.67 1.53
N THR A 230 -15.77 8.89 1.25
CA THR A 230 -16.22 10.11 0.61
C THR A 230 -17.18 10.83 1.52
N THR A 231 -16.83 12.06 1.85
CA THR A 231 -17.83 13.06 2.20
C THR A 231 -17.79 14.10 1.09
N PRO A 232 -18.68 14.11 0.07
CA PRO A 232 -19.78 13.19 -0.31
C PRO A 232 -19.37 12.22 -1.45
N PRO A 233 -20.19 11.20 -1.82
CA PRO A 233 -19.85 10.08 -2.71
C PRO A 233 -19.05 10.51 -3.95
N PRO A 234 -18.10 9.71 -4.45
CA PRO A 234 -17.40 10.08 -5.66
C PRO A 234 -18.47 10.22 -6.73
N ALA A 235 -18.56 11.41 -7.34
CA ALA A 235 -19.21 11.53 -8.62
C ALA A 235 -18.59 10.44 -9.48
N THR A 236 -19.44 9.54 -9.99
CA THR A 236 -19.11 8.39 -10.83
C THR A 236 -17.76 8.58 -11.50
N VAL A 237 -16.73 7.92 -10.97
CA VAL A 237 -15.42 7.86 -11.62
C VAL A 237 -15.71 7.34 -13.02
N PRO A 238 -15.40 8.09 -14.10
CA PRO A 238 -15.64 7.60 -15.43
C PRO A 238 -14.91 6.28 -15.58
N GLU A 239 -15.64 5.24 -15.98
CA GLU A 239 -15.08 3.95 -16.32
C GLU A 239 -13.87 4.15 -17.25
N PRO A 240 -12.87 3.25 -17.24
CA PRO A 240 -11.79 3.24 -18.22
C PRO A 240 -12.30 2.84 -19.62
N GLY A 241 -13.34 3.51 -20.11
CA GLY A 241 -13.78 3.59 -21.50
C GLY A 241 -13.33 4.88 -22.19
N VAL A 242 -12.75 5.85 -21.48
CA VAL A 242 -12.31 7.13 -22.08
C VAL A 242 -10.82 7.18 -22.43
N THR A 243 -9.98 6.29 -21.88
CA THR A 243 -8.55 6.26 -22.25
C THR A 243 -8.30 5.65 -23.65
N LEU A 244 -9.31 5.02 -24.28
CA LEU A 244 -9.24 4.70 -25.72
C LEU A 244 -9.62 5.89 -26.63
N ALA A 245 -10.23 6.95 -26.10
CA ALA A 245 -10.64 8.10 -26.90
C ALA A 245 -9.51 9.13 -27.12
N LEU A 246 -8.49 9.17 -26.25
CA LEU A 246 -7.38 10.12 -26.37
C LEU A 246 -6.22 9.64 -27.27
N VAL A 247 -6.17 8.35 -27.60
CA VAL A 247 -5.30 7.85 -28.69
C VAL A 247 -5.97 8.03 -30.07
N GLY A 248 -7.31 8.09 -30.12
CA GLY A 248 -8.08 8.29 -31.36
C GLY A 248 -8.03 9.70 -31.95
N ILE A 249 -7.88 10.75 -31.12
CA ILE A 249 -7.88 12.14 -31.62
C ILE A 249 -6.49 12.56 -32.15
N ALA A 250 -5.40 12.01 -31.60
CA ALA A 250 -4.05 12.25 -32.15
C ALA A 250 -3.83 11.53 -33.51
N GLY A 251 -4.39 10.33 -33.70
CA GLY A 251 -4.33 9.61 -34.97
C GLY A 251 -5.14 10.26 -36.10
N GLY A 252 -6.32 10.80 -35.78
CA GLY A 252 -7.19 11.48 -36.76
C GLY A 252 -6.63 12.80 -37.31
N TYR A 253 -5.86 13.54 -36.50
CA TYR A 253 -5.25 14.80 -36.94
C TYR A 253 -4.05 14.60 -37.88
N ILE A 254 -3.27 13.53 -37.68
CA ILE A 254 -2.14 13.19 -38.56
C ILE A 254 -2.62 12.57 -39.89
N ALA A 255 -3.68 11.75 -39.85
CA ALA A 255 -4.26 11.15 -41.06
C ALA A 255 -5.00 12.17 -41.95
N SER A 256 -5.63 13.20 -41.38
CA SER A 256 -6.32 14.25 -42.15
C SER A 256 -5.36 15.23 -42.83
N ARG A 257 -4.19 15.53 -42.25
CA ARG A 257 -3.16 16.36 -42.92
C ARG A 257 -2.48 15.66 -44.09
N ARG A 258 -2.33 14.33 -44.05
CA ARG A 258 -1.73 13.58 -45.18
C ARG A 258 -2.64 13.45 -46.41
N ARG A 259 -3.96 13.65 -46.27
CA ARG A 259 -4.90 13.66 -47.41
C ARG A 259 -5.07 15.03 -48.08
N GLN A 260 -4.64 16.12 -47.45
CA GLN A 260 -4.67 17.46 -48.05
C GLN A 260 -3.35 17.86 -48.74
N ALA A 261 -2.25 17.14 -48.48
CA ALA A 261 -0.97 17.34 -49.18
C ALA A 261 -0.77 16.45 -50.42
N ALA A 262 -1.79 15.67 -50.81
CA ALA A 262 -1.76 14.76 -51.96
C ALA A 262 -2.90 15.02 -52.97
N LYS A 263 -3.39 16.27 -53.04
CA LYS A 263 -4.23 16.78 -54.12
C LYS A 263 -3.59 18.02 -54.72
#